data_AF-A0AAN9LKS1-F1
#
_entry.id   AF-A0AAN9LKS1-F1
#
_cell.length_a   1.000
_cell.length_b   1.000
_cell.length_c   1.000
_cell.angle_alpha   90.00
_cell.angle_beta   90.00
_cell.angle_gamma   90.00
#
_symmetry.space_group_name_H-M   'P 1'
#
loop_
_entity.id
_entity.type
_entity.pdbx_description
1 polymer ?
#
loop_
_entity_poly.entity_id
_entity_poly.type
_entity_poly.pdbx_seq_one_letter_code
_entity_poly.pdbx_strand_id
1 'polypeptide(L)'
;MAVYRGIPIHGVAAGVGAGEGVVTEIIITFGLVYTVYATAADPKKGSLGTIAPIAIGFIVAANILAAAPFSGGSMNPARSFGPAVVSGDFHDNWIYWIGPLVGGGLAGLIYTYAFIPTQHHAPLPTDF
;
A
#
# COMPACT_ATOMS: atom_id res chain seq x y z
N MET A 1 -12.19 -28.35 -15.73
CA MET A 1 -11.53 -27.25 -14.98
C MET A 1 -10.82 -26.30 -15.94
N ALA A 2 -11.55 -25.52 -16.76
CA ALA A 2 -10.97 -24.60 -17.75
C ALA A 2 -11.54 -23.16 -17.65
N VAL A 3 -12.42 -22.90 -16.66
CA VAL A 3 -13.22 -21.66 -16.61
C VAL A 3 -12.46 -20.49 -15.95
N TYR A 4 -11.39 -20.75 -15.19
CA TYR A 4 -10.70 -19.72 -14.39
C TYR A 4 -9.44 -19.11 -15.05
N ARG A 5 -9.06 -19.53 -16.27
CA ARG A 5 -7.82 -19.10 -16.96
C ARG A 5 -7.75 -17.62 -17.36
N GLY A 6 -8.81 -16.84 -17.17
CA GLY A 6 -8.87 -15.42 -17.53
C GLY A 6 -8.93 -14.46 -16.33
N ILE A 7 -8.90 -14.95 -15.10
CA ILE A 7 -8.98 -14.09 -13.92
C ILE A 7 -7.58 -13.56 -13.61
N PRO A 8 -7.38 -12.23 -13.53
CA PRO A 8 -6.08 -11.65 -13.22
C PRO A 8 -5.78 -11.81 -11.72
N ILE A 9 -5.31 -13.00 -11.35
CA ILE A 9 -4.75 -13.29 -10.03
C ILE A 9 -3.35 -12.68 -9.92
N HIS A 10 -2.98 -12.26 -8.72
CA HIS A 10 -1.61 -11.85 -8.46
C HIS A 10 -0.76 -13.05 -8.08
N GLY A 11 0.44 -13.10 -8.65
CA GLY A 11 1.50 -14.03 -8.30
C GLY A 11 2.85 -13.41 -8.66
N VAL A 12 3.91 -13.99 -8.12
CA VAL A 12 5.28 -13.58 -8.48
C VAL A 12 5.61 -14.07 -9.89
N ALA A 13 6.43 -13.31 -10.61
CA ALA A 13 6.85 -13.68 -11.95
C ALA A 13 7.73 -14.94 -11.94
N ALA A 14 7.79 -15.64 -13.08
CA ALA A 14 8.63 -16.82 -13.22
C ALA A 14 10.11 -16.48 -12.94
N GLY A 15 10.73 -17.21 -12.02
CA GLY A 15 12.12 -16.98 -11.58
C GLY A 15 12.27 -15.95 -10.46
N VAL A 16 11.19 -15.31 -10.01
CA VAL A 16 11.18 -14.45 -8.82
C VAL A 16 10.77 -15.28 -7.60
N GLY A 17 11.58 -15.25 -6.55
CA GLY A 17 11.26 -15.93 -5.30
C GLY A 17 10.19 -15.19 -4.49
N ALA A 18 9.57 -15.91 -3.56
CA ALA A 18 8.55 -15.34 -2.69
C ALA A 18 9.09 -14.19 -1.82
N GLY A 19 10.36 -14.28 -1.38
CA GLY A 19 11.00 -13.23 -0.60
C GLY A 19 11.16 -11.93 -1.38
N GLU A 20 11.58 -12.01 -2.64
CA GLU A 20 11.68 -10.88 -3.56
C GLU A 20 10.32 -10.26 -3.85
N GLY A 21 9.28 -11.09 -3.99
CA GLY A 21 7.89 -10.64 -4.10
C GLY A 21 7.43 -9.87 -2.87
N VAL A 22 7.70 -10.39 -1.67
CA VAL A 22 7.39 -9.71 -0.40
C VAL A 22 8.12 -8.37 -0.31
N VAL A 23 9.44 -8.34 -0.57
CA VAL A 23 10.23 -7.09 -0.51
C VAL A 23 9.72 -6.05 -1.50
N THR A 24 9.36 -6.49 -2.72
CA THR A 24 8.78 -5.60 -3.73
C THR A 24 7.48 -4.99 -3.22
N GLU A 25 6.54 -5.81 -2.73
CA GLU A 25 5.26 -5.35 -2.18
C GLU A 25 5.43 -4.44 -0.95
N ILE A 26 6.43 -4.69 -0.09
CA ILE A 26 6.78 -3.79 1.03
C ILE A 26 7.13 -2.40 0.50
N ILE A 27 8.06 -2.32 -0.46
CA ILE A 27 8.59 -1.05 -0.96
C ILE A 27 7.49 -0.23 -1.64
N ILE A 28 6.72 -0.84 -2.53
CA ILE A 28 5.67 -0.11 -3.27
C ILE A 28 4.51 0.29 -2.35
N THR A 29 4.15 -0.54 -1.38
CA THR A 29 3.08 -0.18 -0.43
C THR A 29 3.54 0.89 0.54
N PHE A 30 4.81 0.85 0.96
CA PHE A 30 5.41 1.92 1.74
C PHE A 30 5.28 3.25 0.99
N GLY A 31 5.69 3.29 -0.28
CA GLY A 31 5.58 4.49 -1.11
C GLY A 31 4.15 5.02 -1.18
N LEU A 32 3.18 4.13 -1.47
CA LEU A 32 1.75 4.48 -1.52
C LEU A 32 1.26 5.07 -0.19
N VAL A 33 1.44 4.34 0.92
CA VAL A 33 0.93 4.75 2.23
C VAL A 33 1.64 6.01 2.72
N TYR A 34 2.93 6.16 2.47
CA TYR A 34 3.66 7.39 2.76
C TYR A 34 3.09 8.58 1.99
N THR A 35 2.77 8.43 0.70
CA THR A 35 2.09 9.47 -0.08
C THR A 35 0.72 9.82 0.50
N VAL A 36 -0.06 8.83 0.94
CA VAL A 36 -1.33 9.06 1.63
C VAL A 36 -1.12 9.88 2.90
N TYR A 37 -0.14 9.52 3.73
CA TYR A 37 0.15 10.29 4.94
C TYR A 37 0.55 11.73 4.61
N ALA A 38 1.47 11.92 3.67
CA ALA A 38 1.99 13.23 3.30
C ALA A 38 0.97 14.17 2.68
N THR A 39 0.04 13.64 1.90
CA THR A 39 -0.89 14.45 1.11
C THR A 39 -2.29 14.50 1.72
N ALA A 40 -2.73 13.45 2.42
CA ALA A 40 -4.11 13.34 2.90
C ALA A 40 -4.20 13.34 4.44
N ALA A 41 -3.29 12.68 5.15
CA ALA A 41 -3.43 12.49 6.60
C ALA A 41 -2.78 13.60 7.45
N ASP A 42 -1.64 14.17 7.02
CA ASP A 42 -0.93 15.19 7.80
C ASP A 42 -1.82 16.45 8.00
N PRO A 43 -2.10 16.87 9.25
CA PRO A 43 -2.79 18.13 9.53
C PRO A 43 -2.10 19.36 8.92
N LYS A 44 -0.78 19.29 8.69
CA LYS A 44 0.05 20.35 8.11
C LYS A 44 0.18 20.27 6.58
N LYS A 45 -0.57 19.39 5.92
CA LYS A 45 -0.50 19.16 4.46
C LYS A 45 -0.68 20.43 3.61
N GLY A 46 -1.38 21.45 4.11
CA GLY A 46 -1.62 22.69 3.37
C GLY A 46 -2.23 22.44 1.99
N SER A 47 -1.65 23.04 0.94
CA SER A 47 -2.11 22.88 -0.45
C SER A 47 -1.90 21.47 -1.03
N LEU A 48 -1.08 20.63 -0.40
CA LEU A 48 -0.90 19.23 -0.84
C LEU A 48 -2.20 18.43 -0.71
N GLY A 49 -3.08 18.82 0.21
CA GLY A 49 -4.41 18.21 0.36
C GLY A 49 -5.25 18.30 -0.91
N THR A 50 -5.12 19.37 -1.69
CA THR A 50 -5.87 19.57 -2.93
C THR A 50 -5.47 18.58 -4.01
N ILE A 51 -4.18 18.23 -4.08
CA ILE A 51 -3.62 17.31 -5.09
C ILE A 51 -3.50 15.86 -4.57
N ALA A 52 -3.97 15.57 -3.36
CA ALA A 52 -3.83 14.24 -2.76
C ALA A 52 -4.40 13.12 -3.66
N PRO A 53 -5.63 13.22 -4.23
CA PRO A 53 -6.17 12.13 -5.05
C PRO A 53 -5.33 11.82 -6.29
N ILE A 54 -4.84 12.87 -6.98
CA ILE A 54 -4.04 12.69 -8.18
C ILE A 54 -2.63 12.21 -7.87
N ALA A 55 -2.03 12.67 -6.77
CA ALA A 55 -0.72 12.20 -6.29
C ALA A 55 -0.78 10.71 -5.90
N ILE A 56 -1.82 10.31 -5.18
CA ILE A 56 -2.06 8.90 -4.79
C ILE A 56 -2.28 8.04 -6.04
N GLY A 57 -3.07 8.51 -7.01
CA GLY A 57 -3.28 7.80 -8.28
C GLY A 57 -1.97 7.61 -9.06
N PHE A 58 -1.14 8.64 -9.15
CA PHE A 58 0.13 8.56 -9.88
C PHE A 58 1.15 7.65 -9.21
N ILE A 59 1.25 7.65 -7.87
CA ILE A 59 2.20 6.75 -7.20
C ILE A 59 1.78 5.28 -7.39
N VAL A 60 0.47 4.97 -7.37
CA VAL A 60 -0.03 3.63 -7.71
C VAL A 60 0.36 3.26 -9.14
N ALA A 61 0.14 4.15 -10.10
CA ALA A 61 0.48 3.90 -11.50
C ALA A 61 1.99 3.67 -11.70
N ALA A 62 2.83 4.53 -11.13
CA ALA A 62 4.28 4.40 -11.20
C ALA A 62 4.78 3.10 -10.55
N ASN A 63 4.23 2.74 -9.39
CA ASN A 63 4.57 1.50 -8.71
C ASN A 63 4.15 0.26 -9.50
N ILE A 64 2.98 0.27 -10.15
CA ILE A 64 2.57 -0.83 -11.03
C ILE A 64 3.56 -0.96 -12.19
N LEU A 65 3.94 0.14 -12.85
CA LEU A 65 4.90 0.09 -13.95
C LEU A 65 6.26 -0.49 -13.51
N ALA A 66 6.69 -0.20 -12.28
CA ALA A 66 7.95 -0.71 -11.74
C ALA A 66 7.87 -2.17 -11.26
N ALA A 67 6.78 -2.55 -10.57
CA ALA A 67 6.66 -3.83 -9.87
C ALA A 67 5.90 -4.91 -10.66
N ALA A 68 5.19 -4.55 -11.72
CA ALA A 68 4.45 -5.51 -12.55
C ALA A 68 5.29 -6.71 -13.02
N PRO A 69 6.56 -6.55 -13.45
CA PRO A 69 7.40 -7.67 -13.88
C PRO A 69 7.86 -8.60 -12.74
N PHE A 70 7.64 -8.23 -11.48
CA PHE A 70 8.16 -8.95 -10.32
C PHE A 70 7.04 -9.55 -9.47
N SER A 71 6.16 -8.71 -8.91
CA SER A 71 5.07 -9.12 -8.02
C SER A 71 3.67 -8.89 -8.61
N GLY A 72 3.57 -8.27 -9.78
CA GLY A 72 2.29 -7.78 -10.33
C GLY A 72 1.85 -6.42 -9.77
N GLY A 73 2.54 -5.88 -8.77
CA GLY A 73 2.34 -4.53 -8.25
C GLY A 73 1.00 -4.34 -7.53
N SER A 74 0.73 -5.14 -6.49
CA SER A 74 -0.58 -5.13 -5.84
C SER A 74 -0.83 -3.94 -4.93
N MET A 75 0.07 -3.71 -3.97
CA MET A 75 -0.05 -2.75 -2.87
C MET A 75 -1.26 -2.89 -1.93
N ASN A 76 -2.14 -3.87 -2.16
CA ASN A 76 -3.49 -3.89 -1.60
C ASN A 76 -4.00 -5.34 -1.44
N PRO A 77 -4.10 -5.83 -0.20
CA PRO A 77 -4.56 -7.19 0.08
C PRO A 77 -5.95 -7.49 -0.50
N ALA A 78 -6.90 -6.54 -0.42
CA ALA A 78 -8.25 -6.74 -0.94
C ALA A 78 -8.27 -6.89 -2.47
N ARG A 79 -7.44 -6.11 -3.17
CA ARG A 79 -7.29 -6.19 -4.64
C ARG A 79 -6.62 -7.49 -5.10
N SER A 80 -5.83 -8.14 -4.24
CA SER A 80 -5.27 -9.48 -4.47
C SER A 80 -6.23 -10.60 -4.08
N PHE A 81 -6.98 -10.42 -2.99
CA PHE A 81 -7.87 -11.44 -2.44
C PHE A 81 -9.11 -11.67 -3.30
N GLY A 82 -9.72 -10.62 -3.85
CA GLY A 82 -10.92 -10.76 -4.68
C GLY A 82 -10.75 -11.74 -5.85
N PRO A 83 -9.75 -11.54 -6.74
CA PRO A 83 -9.46 -12.48 -7.83
C PRO A 83 -9.12 -13.90 -7.35
N ALA A 84 -8.42 -14.03 -6.22
CA ALA A 84 -8.07 -15.34 -5.64
C ALA A 84 -9.33 -16.12 -5.21
N VAL A 85 -10.29 -15.45 -4.57
CA VAL A 85 -11.58 -16.07 -4.19
C VAL A 85 -12.38 -16.50 -5.42
N VAL A 86 -12.47 -15.64 -6.44
CA VAL A 86 -13.26 -15.95 -7.64
C VAL A 86 -12.63 -17.08 -8.45
N SER A 87 -11.30 -17.15 -8.51
CA SER A 87 -10.57 -18.21 -9.22
C SER A 87 -10.42 -19.52 -8.43
N GLY A 88 -10.57 -19.46 -7.09
CA GLY A 88 -10.23 -20.56 -6.19
C GLY A 88 -8.72 -20.79 -6.04
N ASP A 89 -7.89 -19.88 -6.54
CA ASP A 89 -6.43 -19.98 -6.51
C ASP A 89 -5.85 -18.98 -5.50
N PHE A 90 -5.27 -19.52 -4.43
CA PHE A 90 -4.61 -18.77 -3.37
C PHE A 90 -3.10 -18.92 -3.38
N HIS A 91 -2.52 -19.47 -4.45
CA HIS A 91 -1.08 -19.62 -4.59
C HIS A 91 -0.40 -18.26 -4.38
N ASP A 92 0.59 -18.22 -3.49
CA ASP A 92 1.33 -17.02 -3.09
C ASP A 92 0.49 -15.83 -2.58
N ASN A 93 -0.83 -16.00 -2.34
CA ASN A 93 -1.69 -14.90 -1.94
C ASN A 93 -1.24 -14.23 -0.63
N TRP A 94 -0.62 -15.01 0.26
CA TRP A 94 -0.05 -14.56 1.53
C TRP A 94 1.01 -13.46 1.36
N ILE A 95 1.74 -13.41 0.25
CA ILE A 95 2.73 -12.37 -0.08
C ILE A 95 2.04 -10.99 -0.09
N TYR A 96 0.84 -10.94 -0.68
CA TYR A 96 0.04 -9.73 -0.83
C TYR A 96 -0.73 -9.34 0.44
N TRP A 97 -0.59 -10.12 1.52
CA TRP A 97 -0.95 -9.70 2.86
C TRP A 97 0.28 -9.18 3.61
N ILE A 98 1.32 -10.00 3.71
CA ILE A 98 2.52 -9.67 4.48
C ILE A 98 3.21 -8.44 3.92
N GLY A 99 3.45 -8.39 2.62
CA GLY A 99 4.16 -7.28 1.98
C GLY A 99 3.45 -5.93 2.20
N PRO A 100 2.18 -5.80 1.81
CA PRO A 100 1.45 -4.55 2.00
C PRO A 100 1.24 -4.14 3.47
N LEU A 101 0.95 -5.10 4.37
CA LEU A 101 0.76 -4.77 5.78
C LEU A 101 2.05 -4.27 6.44
N VAL A 102 3.19 -4.90 6.13
CA VAL A 102 4.50 -4.45 6.62
C VAL A 102 4.88 -3.10 6.01
N GLY A 103 4.78 -2.94 4.69
CA GLY A 103 5.11 -1.68 4.01
C GLY A 103 4.25 -0.52 4.48
N GLY A 104 2.94 -0.72 4.58
CA GLY A 104 2.00 0.29 5.08
C GLY A 104 2.20 0.61 6.56
N GLY A 105 2.46 -0.42 7.39
CA GLY A 105 2.80 -0.24 8.80
C GLY A 105 4.06 0.60 9.00
N LEU A 106 5.14 0.27 8.26
CA LEU A 106 6.39 1.04 8.30
C LEU A 106 6.19 2.50 7.85
N ALA A 107 5.43 2.73 6.78
CA ALA A 107 5.11 4.09 6.33
C ALA A 107 4.34 4.88 7.39
N GLY A 108 3.33 4.27 8.00
CA GLY A 108 2.55 4.91 9.06
C GLY A 108 3.39 5.24 10.30
N LEU A 109 4.23 4.30 10.75
CA LEU A 109 5.13 4.52 11.89
C LEU A 109 6.13 5.63 11.59
N ILE A 110 6.85 5.54 10.46
CA ILE A 110 7.86 6.54 10.09
C ILE A 110 7.23 7.91 9.93
N TYR A 111 6.11 8.02 9.21
CA TYR A 111 5.49 9.32 8.98
C TYR A 111 4.99 9.93 10.30
N THR A 112 4.32 9.14 11.12
CA THR A 112 3.75 9.62 12.38
C THR A 112 4.83 10.09 13.34
N TYR A 113 5.88 9.30 13.56
CA TYR A 113 6.89 9.64 14.57
C TYR A 113 7.93 10.66 14.10
N ALA A 114 8.24 10.72 12.80
CA ALA A 114 9.24 11.65 12.28
C ALA A 114 8.64 12.98 11.80
N PHE A 115 7.39 12.99 11.32
CA PHE A 115 6.82 14.16 10.63
C PHE A 115 5.55 14.71 11.27
N ILE A 116 4.75 13.92 12.00
CA ILE A 116 3.58 14.43 12.73
C ILE A 116 3.97 14.72 14.18
N PRO A 117 4.16 15.99 14.59
CA PRO A 117 4.41 16.31 15.99
C PRO A 117 3.18 15.90 16.81
N THR A 118 3.39 15.08 17.84
CA THR A 118 2.41 14.82 18.90
C THR A 118 1.90 16.16 19.42
N GLN A 119 0.63 16.46 19.16
CA GLN A 119 -0.02 17.61 19.76
C GLN A 119 0.03 17.38 21.28
N HIS A 120 0.73 18.24 22.02
CA HIS A 120 0.52 18.33 23.45
C HIS A 120 -0.98 18.62 23.63
N HIS A 121 -1.67 17.77 24.39
CA HIS A 121 -3.06 17.99 24.75
C HIS A 121 -3.21 19.45 25.22
N ALA A 122 -3.95 20.25 24.45
CA ALA A 122 -4.27 21.60 24.88
C ALA A 122 -5.02 21.48 26.21
N PRO A 123 -4.59 22.17 27.28
CA PRO A 123 -5.35 22.18 28.52
C PRO A 123 -6.79 22.62 28.23
N LEU A 124 -7.77 21.93 28.82
CA LEU A 124 -9.15 22.36 28.73
C LEU A 124 -9.27 23.81 29.23
N PRO A 125 -10.07 24.68 28.60
CA PRO A 125 -10.32 26.03 29.12
C PRO A 125 -10.80 25.91 30.58
N THR A 126 -10.04 26.47 31.51
CA THR A 126 -10.39 26.49 32.94
C THR A 126 -11.25 27.70 33.32
N ASP A 127 -11.66 28.49 32.34
CA ASP A 127 -12.45 29.69 32.54
C ASP A 127 -13.95 29.31 32.54
N PHE A 128 -14.42 28.86 33.70
CA PHE A 128 -15.83 28.89 34.10
C PHE A 128 -16.08 30.12 34.96
#